data_AF-A0A060C343-F1
#
_entry.id   AF-A0A060C343-F1
#
_cell.length_a   1.000
_cell.length_b   1.000
_cell.length_c   1.000
_cell.angle_alpha   90.00
_cell.angle_beta   90.00
_cell.angle_gamma   90.00
#
_symmetry.space_group_name_H-M   'P 1'
#
loop_
_entity.id
_entity.type
_entity.pdbx_description
1 polymer ?
#
loop_
_entity_poly.entity_id
_entity_poly.type
_entity_poly.pdbx_seq_one_letter_code
_entity_poly.pdbx_strand_id
1 'polypeptide(L)'
;MMTDILRGTCGYQGLILSDDMEMGAMAKHYAFSDMGVMAIKAGADIVLVCHDYGHEKETFEGCCRHIKQTRISKAGRRKSNAYCADEN
;
A
#
# COMPACT_ATOMS: atom_id res chain seq x y z
N MET A 1 4.48 -0.43 13.69
CA MET A 1 3.47 -1.30 14.33
C MET A 1 3.29 -2.62 13.59
N MET A 2 2.83 -2.63 12.33
CA MET A 2 2.57 -3.88 11.60
C MET A 2 3.84 -4.73 11.44
N THR A 3 4.95 -4.14 11.01
CA THR A 3 6.22 -4.88 10.87
C THR A 3 6.85 -5.23 12.23
N ASP A 4 7.08 -4.24 13.10
CA ASP A 4 7.90 -4.45 14.31
C ASP A 4 7.17 -5.24 15.41
N ILE A 5 5.89 -4.93 15.62
CA ILE A 5 5.10 -5.54 16.70
C ILE A 5 4.37 -6.76 16.15
N LEU A 6 3.51 -6.58 15.15
CA LEU A 6 2.63 -7.65 14.71
C LEU A 6 3.39 -8.80 14.03
N ARG A 7 4.26 -8.50 13.06
CA ARG A 7 5.11 -9.53 12.43
C ARG A 7 6.31 -9.91 13.29
N GLY A 8 6.99 -8.93 13.90
CA GLY A 8 8.20 -9.14 14.68
C GLY A 8 7.95 -9.78 16.04
N THR A 9 7.24 -9.07 16.92
CA THR A 9 7.04 -9.51 18.33
C THR A 9 5.98 -10.60 18.44
N CYS A 10 4.84 -10.45 17.77
CA CYS A 10 3.73 -11.40 17.85
C CYS A 10 3.86 -12.58 16.87
N GLY A 11 4.82 -12.54 15.93
CA GLY A 11 5.06 -13.61 14.97
C GLY A 11 3.92 -13.84 13.97
N TYR A 12 3.05 -12.85 13.74
CA TYR A 12 1.92 -13.00 12.83
C TYR A 12 2.39 -13.10 11.37
N GLN A 13 2.05 -14.20 10.69
CA GLN A 13 2.43 -14.48 9.31
C GLN A 13 1.25 -14.46 8.31
N GLY A 14 0.05 -14.16 8.79
CA GLY A 14 -1.13 -14.03 7.94
C GLY A 14 -1.13 -12.74 7.12
N LEU A 15 -2.23 -12.54 6.40
CA LEU A 15 -2.50 -11.33 5.64
C LEU A 15 -2.87 -10.17 6.56
N ILE A 16 -2.27 -9.01 6.31
CA ILE A 16 -2.61 -7.76 6.98
C ILE A 16 -3.38 -6.89 5.99
N LEU A 17 -4.66 -6.66 6.30
CA LEU A 17 -5.53 -5.74 5.55
C LEU A 17 -5.58 -4.41 6.30
N SER A 18 -5.54 -3.29 5.57
CA SER A 18 -5.87 -1.98 6.14
C SER A 18 -7.37 -1.89 6.42
N ASP A 19 -7.74 -0.95 7.30
CA ASP A 19 -9.11 -0.44 7.33
C ASP A 19 -9.38 0.44 6.10
N ASP A 20 -10.63 0.88 5.92
CA ASP A 20 -11.01 1.78 4.85
C ASP A 20 -10.24 3.11 4.93
N MET A 21 -9.55 3.44 3.84
CA MET A 21 -8.74 4.63 3.70
C MET A 21 -9.57 5.90 3.56
N GLU A 22 -10.85 5.78 3.20
CA GLU A 22 -11.76 6.91 3.08
C GLU A 22 -12.35 7.35 4.42
N MET A 23 -12.03 6.64 5.51
CA MET A 23 -12.37 7.08 6.86
C MET A 23 -11.79 8.47 7.14
N GLY A 24 -12.64 9.36 7.64
CA GLY A 24 -12.40 10.82 7.68
C GLY A 24 -11.20 11.30 8.50
N ALA A 25 -10.47 10.38 9.17
CA ALA A 25 -9.21 10.67 9.83
C ALA A 25 -8.02 10.77 8.85
N MET A 26 -8.07 10.09 7.70
CA MET A 26 -6.95 10.04 6.74
C MET A 26 -7.21 10.89 5.49
N ALA A 27 -8.43 10.82 4.94
CA ALA A 27 -8.82 11.50 3.70
C ALA A 27 -8.68 13.04 3.74
N LYS A 28 -8.58 13.65 4.93
CA LYS A 28 -8.42 15.11 5.10
C LYS A 28 -6.96 15.58 5.10
N HIS A 29 -6.02 14.67 5.30
CA HIS A 29 -4.63 15.02 5.61
C HIS A 29 -3.62 14.54 4.56
N TYR A 30 -3.99 13.56 3.73
CA TYR A 30 -3.10 12.96 2.75
C TYR A 30 -3.81 12.69 1.42
N ALA A 31 -3.04 12.73 0.33
CA ALA A 31 -3.53 12.27 -0.98
C ALA A 31 -3.64 10.74 -0.98
N PHE A 32 -4.68 10.20 -1.63
CA PHE A 32 -4.94 8.77 -1.69
C PHE A 32 -3.79 8.00 -2.37
N SER A 33 -3.17 8.61 -3.39
CA SER A 33 -1.97 8.10 -4.06
C SER A 33 -0.79 7.84 -3.11
N ASP A 34 -0.61 8.68 -2.09
CA ASP A 34 0.47 8.52 -1.12
C ASP A 34 0.08 7.58 0.03
N MET A 35 -1.19 7.61 0.43
CA MET A 35 -1.69 6.80 1.53
C MET A 35 -1.53 5.30 1.28
N GLY A 36 -1.86 4.81 0.09
CA GLY A 36 -1.66 3.41 -0.27
C GLY A 36 -0.19 2.99 -0.19
N VAL A 37 0.71 3.85 -0.67
CA VAL A 37 2.16 3.63 -0.60
C VAL A 37 2.65 3.59 0.85
N MET A 38 2.15 4.47 1.71
CA MET A 38 2.49 4.50 3.13
C MET A 38 2.02 3.24 3.86
N ALA A 39 0.80 2.78 3.59
CA ALA A 39 0.25 1.56 4.19
C ALA A 39 1.08 0.32 3.84
N ILE A 40 1.43 0.17 2.56
CA ILE A 40 2.28 -0.95 2.10
C ILE A 40 3.67 -0.87 2.75
N LYS A 41 4.28 0.32 2.81
CA LYS A 41 5.58 0.52 3.48
C LYS A 41 5.51 0.20 4.97
N ALA A 42 4.38 0.48 5.62
CA ALA A 42 4.18 0.18 7.04
C ALA A 42 4.06 -1.33 7.31
N GLY A 43 3.70 -2.13 6.30
CA GLY A 43 3.66 -3.59 6.34
C GLY A 43 2.30 -4.21 5.99
N ALA A 44 1.33 -3.42 5.51
CA ALA A 44 0.05 -3.91 5.02
C ALA A 44 0.24 -4.68 3.70
N ASP A 45 -0.49 -5.77 3.55
CA ASP A 45 -0.49 -6.58 2.32
C ASP A 45 -1.58 -6.12 1.34
N ILE A 46 -2.73 -5.71 1.88
CA ILE A 46 -3.89 -5.25 1.10
C ILE A 46 -4.37 -3.92 1.69
N VAL A 47 -4.65 -2.96 0.81
CA VAL A 47 -5.22 -1.66 1.18
C VAL A 47 -6.68 -1.62 0.75
N LEU A 48 -7.57 -1.16 1.64
CA LEU A 48 -9.01 -1.04 1.38
C LEU A 48 -9.40 0.40 1.05
N VAL A 49 -10.12 0.56 -0.06
CA VAL A 49 -10.79 1.79 -0.51
C VAL A 49 -12.18 1.34 -0.96
N CYS A 50 -13.25 1.90 -0.40
CA CYS A 50 -14.55 1.23 -0.38
C CYS A 50 -15.73 2.05 -0.94
N HIS A 51 -15.60 3.36 -1.02
CA HIS A 51 -16.70 4.29 -1.25
C HIS A 51 -16.60 5.05 -2.58
N ASP A 52 -15.40 5.34 -3.08
CA ASP A 52 -15.22 6.06 -4.34
C ASP A 52 -14.17 5.42 -5.27
N TYR A 53 -14.57 5.16 -6.52
CA TYR A 53 -13.71 4.55 -7.53
C TYR A 53 -12.56 5.46 -7.97
N GLY A 54 -12.74 6.78 -7.93
CA GLY A 54 -11.69 7.74 -8.20
C GLY A 54 -10.57 7.66 -7.15
N HIS A 55 -10.94 7.54 -5.88
CA HIS A 55 -9.97 7.33 -4.79
C HIS A 55 -9.25 5.98 -4.89
N GLU A 56 -9.97 4.92 -5.28
CA GLU A 56 -9.39 3.60 -5.53
C GLU A 56 -8.34 3.68 -6.65
N LYS A 57 -8.70 4.28 -7.79
CA LYS A 57 -7.83 4.47 -8.94
C LYS A 57 -6.60 5.31 -8.59
N GLU A 58 -6.78 6.40 -7.84
CA GLU A 58 -5.67 7.26 -7.41
C GLU A 58 -4.68 6.49 -6.51
N THR A 59 -5.20 5.71 -5.57
CA THR A 59 -4.41 4.85 -4.67
C THR A 59 -3.62 3.82 -5.48
N PHE A 60 -4.29 3.15 -6.43
CA PHE A 60 -3.68 2.14 -7.29
C PHE A 60 -2.57 2.72 -8.16
N GLU A 61 -2.84 3.84 -8.83
CA GLU A 61 -1.85 4.54 -9.67
C GLU A 61 -0.65 5.02 -8.87
N GLY A 62 -0.88 5.56 -7.67
CA GLY A 62 0.19 5.97 -6.74
C GLY A 62 1.10 4.80 -6.38
N CYS A 63 0.51 3.66 -6.00
CA CYS A 63 1.25 2.42 -5.74
C CYS A 63 2.05 1.96 -6.97
N CYS A 64 1.45 1.94 -8.16
CA CYS A 64 2.14 1.51 -9.37
C CYS A 64 3.29 2.44 -9.77
N ARG A 65 3.11 3.75 -9.62
CA ARG A 65 4.18 4.73 -9.82
C ARG A 65 5.34 4.47 -8.87
N HIS A 66 5.05 4.22 -7.58
CA HIS A 66 6.07 3.95 -6.58
C HIS A 66 6.83 2.65 -6.85
N ILE A 67 6.13 1.59 -7.28
CA ILE A 67 6.76 0.31 -7.65
C ILE A 67 7.67 0.49 -8.87
N LYS A 68 7.21 1.19 -9.91
CA LYS A 68 8.02 1.47 -11.11
C LYS A 68 9.29 2.24 -10.75
N GLN A 69 9.19 3.31 -9.97
CA GLN A 69 10.34 4.09 -9.49
C GLN A 69 11.30 3.23 -8.64
N THR A 70 10.75 2.44 -7.71
CA THR A 70 11.55 1.57 -6.85
C THR A 70 12.25 0.45 -7.63
N ARG A 71 11.62 -0.10 -8.69
CA ARG A 71 12.25 -1.09 -9.57
C ARG A 71 13.40 -0.49 -10.36
N ILE A 72 13.23 0.73 -10.89
CA ILE A 72 14.29 1.47 -11.59
C ILE A 72 15.46 1.75 -10.62
N SER A 73 15.17 2.12 -9.36
CA SER A 73 16.21 2.39 -8.37
C SER A 73 16.84 1.12 -7.75
N LYS A 74 16.16 -0.03 -7.78
CA LYS A 74 16.59 -1.31 -7.17
C LYS A 74 16.93 -2.39 -8.20
N ALA A 75 17.37 -2.05 -9.41
CA ALA A 75 17.83 -3.01 -10.44
C ALA A 75 18.95 -3.98 -9.98
N GLY A 76 19.41 -3.93 -8.72
CA GLY A 76 20.27 -4.93 -8.09
C GLY A 76 19.70 -5.72 -6.90
N ARG A 77 18.46 -5.52 -6.39
CA ARG A 77 18.01 -6.24 -5.17
C ARG A 77 16.51 -6.53 -5.11
N ARG A 78 16.16 -7.78 -5.43
CA ARG A 78 14.81 -8.36 -5.45
C ARG A 78 14.30 -8.61 -4.02
N LYS A 79 13.09 -8.11 -3.70
CA LYS A 79 11.93 -8.82 -3.09
C LYS A 79 10.87 -7.81 -2.59
N SER A 80 9.77 -7.69 -3.34
CA SER A 80 8.43 -7.34 -2.83
C SER A 80 7.41 -7.71 -3.91
N ASN A 81 6.46 -8.59 -3.57
CA ASN A 81 5.33 -8.95 -4.44
C ASN A 81 4.29 -7.85 -4.37
N ALA A 82 4.45 -6.82 -5.18
CA ALA A 82 3.35 -5.92 -5.52
C ALA A 82 3.01 -6.19 -6.98
N TYR A 83 1.86 -6.83 -7.19
CA TYR A 83 1.28 -7.02 -8.52
C TYR A 83 0.55 -5.72 -8.86
N CYS A 84 1.14 -4.91 -9.73
CA CYS A 84 0.34 -3.97 -10.51
C CYS A 84 -0.31 -4.78 -11.61
N ALA A 85 -1.64 -4.84 -11.62
CA ALA A 85 -2.36 -5.24 -12.80
C ALA A 85 -2.01 -4.21 -13.90
N ASP A 86 -1.22 -4.61 -14.89
CA ASP A 86 -1.06 -3.82 -16.09
C ASP A 86 -2.41 -3.89 -16.82
N GLU A 87 -3.22 -2.83 -16.72
CA GLU A 87 -4.39 -2.69 -17.58
C GLU A 87 -3.91 -2.37 -19.00
N ASN A 88 -4.36 -3.21 -19.93
CA ASN A 88 -4.11 -3.13 -21.37
C ASN A 88 -4.85 -1.97 -22.02
#